data_AF-A0A9P5P4Q9-F1
#
_entry.id   AF-A0A9P5P4Q9-F1
#
_cell.length_a   1.000
_cell.length_b   1.000
_cell.length_c   1.000
_cell.angle_alpha   90.00
_cell.angle_beta   90.00
_cell.angle_gamma   90.00
#
_symmetry.space_group_name_H-M   'P 1'
#
loop_
_entity.id
_entity.type
_entity.pdbx_description
1 polymer ?
#
loop_
_entity_poly.entity_id
_entity_poly.type
_entity_poly.pdbx_seq_one_letter_code
_entity_poly.pdbx_strand_id
1 'polypeptide(L)'
;MANGPISLNESLIDPALLTLTNSTSFTPGESDDSPCTRPRKSGRCRASEHSPIFGFVDGAGKGQKEWRIVCEQPLPSALERSADSTRAYRRRIATIIRRRETGCWLYLAALHPNSHENFSHYTSQRLEAERTLTSLDDLHMAATVMFETLQRSGREGAQKLAATLHNTEATLKKTQEDNDELRVERDRLEMEARQKDELIKRLQSLQAMTT
;
A
#
# COMPACT_ATOMS: atom_id res chain seq x y z
N MET A 1 50.32 21.09 6.57
CA MET A 1 49.36 20.12 7.12
C MET A 1 48.34 20.90 7.94
N ALA A 2 47.12 21.07 7.42
CA ALA A 2 45.99 21.61 8.16
C ALA A 2 44.72 21.04 7.51
N ASN A 3 44.07 20.08 8.18
CA ASN A 3 42.80 19.50 7.78
C ASN A 3 41.68 20.32 8.42
N GLY A 4 40.88 21.01 7.60
CA GLY A 4 39.63 21.64 8.03
C GLY A 4 38.48 20.63 8.04
N PRO A 5 37.45 20.84 8.89
CA PRO A 5 36.30 19.94 8.98
C PRO A 5 35.37 20.10 7.78
N ILE A 6 34.98 18.96 7.19
CA ILE A 6 33.99 18.87 6.12
C ILE A 6 32.60 19.02 6.75
N SER A 7 31.97 20.17 6.50
CA SER A 7 30.58 20.44 6.83
C SER A 7 29.68 19.62 5.90
N LEU A 8 29.02 18.59 6.44
CA LEU A 8 27.98 17.85 5.73
C LEU A 8 26.70 18.71 5.77
N ASN A 9 26.43 19.38 4.66
CA ASN A 9 25.16 20.07 4.46
C ASN A 9 24.01 19.05 4.50
N GLU A 10 23.06 19.29 5.40
CA GLU A 10 21.74 18.66 5.41
C GLU A 10 21.11 18.77 4.02
N SER A 11 20.80 17.62 3.43
CA SER A 11 19.94 17.57 2.27
C SER A 11 18.52 17.91 2.73
N LEU A 12 18.18 19.18 2.55
CA LEU A 12 16.84 19.73 2.66
C LEU A 12 15.95 19.02 1.63
N ILE A 13 15.30 17.93 2.05
CA ILE A 13 14.25 17.29 1.27
C ILE A 13 13.09 18.29 1.23
N ASP A 14 12.79 18.79 0.04
CA ASP A 14 11.68 19.71 -0.20
C ASP A 14 10.34 19.05 0.15
N PRO A 15 9.60 19.55 1.16
CA PRO A 15 8.32 18.98 1.56
C PRO A 15 7.23 19.09 0.47
N ALA A 16 7.46 19.88 -0.60
CA ALA A 16 6.54 19.99 -1.73
C ALA A 16 6.44 18.73 -2.60
N LEU A 17 7.39 17.79 -2.51
CA LEU A 17 7.34 16.54 -3.30
C LEU A 17 6.47 15.45 -2.67
N LEU A 18 5.97 15.64 -1.45
CA LEU A 18 5.09 14.68 -0.76
C LEU A 18 3.58 14.97 -0.94
N THR A 19 3.21 16.03 -1.66
CA THR A 19 1.80 16.43 -1.85
C THR A 19 1.19 15.99 -3.19
N LEU A 20 1.93 15.28 -4.05
CA LEU A 20 1.49 14.87 -5.39
C LEU A 20 0.70 13.56 -5.46
N THR A 21 0.24 13.02 -4.33
CA THR A 21 -0.71 11.89 -4.32
C THR A 21 -1.89 12.19 -3.43
N ASN A 22 -2.79 13.04 -3.89
CA ASN A 22 -4.22 12.89 -3.66
C ASN A 22 -5.01 13.89 -4.52
N SER A 23 -6.14 13.42 -5.03
CA SER A 23 -7.18 14.17 -5.75
C SER A 23 -7.05 14.19 -7.28
N THR A 24 -7.10 13.02 -7.91
CA THR A 24 -7.90 12.89 -9.14
C THR A 24 -9.31 12.52 -8.70
N SER A 25 -10.15 13.52 -8.46
CA SER A 25 -11.59 13.31 -8.32
C SER A 25 -12.12 12.82 -9.67
N PHE A 26 -12.36 11.51 -9.73
CA PHE A 26 -13.00 10.84 -10.84
C PHE A 26 -14.44 11.37 -10.92
N THR A 27 -14.74 12.17 -11.94
CA THR A 27 -16.11 12.45 -12.34
C THR A 27 -16.71 11.16 -12.92
N PRO A 28 -17.85 10.66 -12.42
CA PRO A 28 -18.56 9.60 -13.11
C PRO A 28 -19.15 10.22 -14.38
N GLY A 29 -18.51 9.97 -15.51
CA GLY A 29 -19.16 10.15 -16.80
C GLY A 29 -20.26 9.10 -16.92
N GLU A 30 -21.51 9.54 -16.86
CA GLU A 30 -22.67 8.79 -17.34
C GLU A 30 -22.38 8.28 -18.74
N SER A 31 -22.04 7.00 -18.83
CA SER A 31 -22.02 6.25 -20.08
C SER A 31 -23.32 5.45 -20.07
N ASP A 32 -24.28 5.94 -20.87
CA ASP A 32 -25.43 5.17 -21.33
C ASP A 32 -24.91 3.93 -22.10
N ASP A 33 -24.65 2.84 -21.38
CA ASP A 33 -24.42 1.54 -22.00
C ASP A 33 -25.54 0.58 -21.57
N SER A 34 -26.48 0.43 -22.49
CA SER A 34 -27.61 -0.48 -22.42
C SER A 34 -27.16 -1.91 -22.07
N PRO A 35 -27.74 -2.57 -21.05
CA PRO A 35 -27.45 -3.97 -20.80
C PRO A 35 -28.08 -4.83 -21.89
N CYS A 36 -27.22 -5.39 -22.76
CA CYS A 36 -27.60 -6.37 -23.77
C CYS A 36 -28.04 -7.69 -23.09
N THR A 37 -29.26 -7.72 -22.56
CA THR A 37 -29.92 -8.91 -22.03
C THR A 37 -30.51 -9.72 -23.18
N ARG A 38 -29.70 -10.53 -23.85
CA ARG A 38 -30.20 -11.66 -24.63
C ARG A 38 -29.44 -12.92 -24.24
N PRO A 39 -30.11 -13.95 -23.68
CA PRO A 39 -29.47 -15.23 -23.43
C PRO A 39 -29.27 -15.94 -24.78
N ARG A 40 -28.10 -15.77 -25.38
CA ARG A 40 -27.68 -16.58 -26.53
C ARG A 40 -27.07 -17.88 -26.03
N LYS A 41 -27.55 -18.98 -26.61
CA LYS A 41 -27.13 -20.37 -26.40
C LYS A 41 -25.60 -20.49 -26.23
N SER A 42 -25.20 -21.23 -25.19
CA SER A 42 -23.86 -21.67 -24.70
C SER A 42 -22.64 -21.67 -25.63
N GLY A 43 -22.36 -20.59 -26.35
CA GLY A 43 -21.06 -20.33 -26.98
C GLY A 43 -20.13 -19.71 -25.94
N ARG A 44 -18.89 -20.19 -25.83
CA ARG A 44 -17.87 -19.51 -25.01
C ARG A 44 -17.71 -18.09 -25.54
N CYS A 45 -18.19 -17.09 -24.80
CA CYS A 45 -17.97 -15.69 -25.15
C CYS A 45 -16.45 -15.43 -25.14
N ARG A 46 -15.87 -15.16 -26.30
CA ARG A 46 -14.48 -14.75 -26.41
C ARG A 46 -14.42 -13.24 -26.24
N ALA A 47 -13.55 -12.78 -25.35
CA ALA A 47 -13.28 -11.37 -25.21
C ALA A 47 -12.71 -10.85 -26.55
N SER A 48 -13.22 -9.72 -27.01
CA SER A 48 -12.79 -9.05 -28.24
C SER A 48 -12.69 -7.55 -27.99
N GLU A 49 -12.03 -6.82 -28.89
CA GLU A 49 -11.88 -5.37 -28.72
C GLU A 49 -13.23 -4.63 -28.69
N HIS A 50 -14.23 -5.17 -29.39
CA HIS A 50 -15.58 -4.61 -29.46
C HIS A 50 -16.49 -5.07 -28.31
N SER A 51 -16.08 -6.10 -27.56
CA SER A 51 -16.79 -6.63 -26.41
C SER A 51 -15.77 -7.16 -25.38
N PRO A 52 -15.14 -6.25 -24.62
CA PRO A 52 -14.14 -6.60 -23.64
C PRO A 52 -14.82 -7.11 -22.36
N ILE A 53 -15.14 -8.40 -22.33
CA ILE A 53 -15.88 -9.06 -21.21
C ILE A 53 -15.24 -8.78 -19.84
N PHE A 54 -13.92 -8.70 -19.79
CA PHE A 54 -13.15 -8.44 -18.57
C PHE A 54 -12.41 -7.09 -18.59
N GLY A 55 -12.82 -6.18 -19.46
CA GLY A 55 -12.16 -4.89 -19.66
C GLY A 55 -10.85 -4.98 -20.45
N PHE A 56 -10.05 -3.92 -20.34
CA PHE A 56 -8.73 -3.81 -20.96
C PHE A 56 -7.62 -3.94 -19.90
N VAL A 57 -6.41 -4.29 -20.33
CA VAL A 57 -5.23 -4.34 -19.48
C VAL A 57 -4.75 -2.91 -19.22
N ASP A 58 -4.77 -2.51 -17.94
CA ASP A 58 -4.29 -1.20 -17.53
C ASP A 58 -2.77 -1.05 -17.71
N GLY A 59 -2.34 0.13 -18.17
CA GLY A 59 -0.92 0.48 -18.32
C GLY A 59 -0.20 -0.20 -19.49
N ALA A 60 -0.91 -0.92 -20.35
CA ALA A 60 -0.34 -1.47 -21.58
C ALA A 60 -0.03 -0.34 -22.58
N GLY A 61 1.20 -0.31 -23.09
CA GLY A 61 1.68 0.72 -24.03
C GLY A 61 2.45 0.14 -25.21
N LYS A 62 2.45 0.84 -26.34
CA LYS A 62 3.25 0.55 -27.53
C LYS A 62 3.93 1.83 -28.03
N GLY A 63 5.20 1.97 -27.70
CA GLY A 63 5.92 3.25 -27.89
C GLY A 63 5.39 4.31 -26.93
N GLN A 64 5.07 5.50 -27.44
CA GLN A 64 4.44 6.57 -26.64
C GLN A 64 2.91 6.48 -26.58
N LYS A 65 2.29 5.50 -27.26
CA LYS A 65 0.83 5.36 -27.32
C LYS A 65 0.34 4.30 -26.34
N GLU A 66 -0.82 4.56 -25.76
CA GLU A 66 -1.57 3.54 -25.03
C GLU A 66 -1.94 2.39 -25.97
N TRP A 67 -1.79 1.15 -25.49
CA TRP A 67 -2.09 -0.06 -26.23
C TRP A 67 -3.21 -0.83 -25.52
N ARG A 68 -4.42 -0.74 -26.08
CA ARG A 68 -5.60 -1.42 -25.55
C ARG A 68 -5.53 -2.92 -25.81
N ILE A 69 -5.07 -3.67 -24.81
CA ILE A 69 -5.08 -5.13 -24.83
C ILE A 69 -6.34 -5.60 -24.11
N VAL A 70 -7.13 -6.46 -24.75
CA VAL A 70 -8.33 -7.01 -24.13
C VAL A 70 -7.95 -8.06 -23.09
N CYS A 71 -8.52 -7.97 -21.90
CA CYS A 71 -8.36 -9.01 -20.88
C CYS A 71 -9.14 -10.26 -21.28
N GLU A 72 -8.44 -11.38 -21.48
CA GLU A 72 -9.08 -12.67 -21.79
C GLU A 72 -9.58 -13.41 -20.54
N GLN A 73 -9.05 -13.04 -19.37
CA GLN A 73 -9.36 -13.67 -18.09
C GLN A 73 -9.71 -12.59 -17.06
N PRO A 74 -10.62 -12.90 -16.11
CA PRO A 74 -10.91 -11.98 -15.03
C PRO A 74 -9.66 -11.78 -14.16
N LEU A 75 -9.49 -10.56 -13.64
CA LEU A 75 -8.45 -10.30 -12.65
C LEU A 75 -8.71 -11.17 -11.41
N PRO A 76 -7.67 -11.85 -10.88
CA PRO A 76 -7.79 -12.55 -9.61
C PRO A 76 -8.21 -11.58 -8.51
N SER A 77 -9.11 -12.02 -7.62
CA SER A 77 -9.49 -11.24 -6.44
C SER A 77 -8.27 -10.96 -5.56
N ALA A 78 -8.26 -9.79 -4.91
CA ALA A 78 -7.24 -9.44 -3.94
C ALA A 78 -7.17 -10.49 -2.82
N LEU A 79 -5.95 -10.85 -2.41
CA LEU A 79 -5.71 -11.80 -1.34
C LEU A 79 -5.47 -11.03 -0.04
N GLU A 80 -6.27 -11.29 0.98
CA GLU A 80 -6.16 -10.60 2.28
C GLU A 80 -4.90 -11.03 3.04
N ARG A 81 -4.50 -12.31 2.91
CA ARG A 81 -3.37 -12.88 3.64
C ARG A 81 -2.12 -12.90 2.79
N SER A 82 -1.04 -12.36 3.34
CA SER A 82 0.29 -12.37 2.73
C SER A 82 0.77 -13.80 2.39
N ALA A 83 0.47 -14.79 3.24
CA ALA A 83 0.83 -16.19 3.00
C ALA A 83 0.19 -16.76 1.72
N ASP A 84 -1.07 -16.41 1.45
CA ASP A 84 -1.78 -16.85 0.24
C ASP A 84 -1.22 -16.16 -1.00
N SER A 85 -0.83 -14.89 -0.89
CA SER A 85 -0.13 -14.16 -1.96
C SER A 85 1.21 -14.83 -2.31
N THR A 86 2.05 -15.13 -1.32
CA THR A 86 3.32 -15.82 -1.54
C THR A 86 3.11 -17.18 -2.22
N ARG A 87 2.12 -17.96 -1.75
CA ARG A 87 1.78 -19.27 -2.33
C ARG A 87 1.27 -19.14 -3.77
N ALA A 88 0.41 -18.17 -4.05
CA ALA A 88 -0.12 -17.92 -5.38
C ALA A 88 1.00 -17.46 -6.33
N TYR A 89 1.89 -16.58 -5.88
CA TYR A 89 3.06 -16.12 -6.63
C TYR A 89 3.95 -17.31 -7.03
N ARG A 90 4.37 -18.15 -6.08
CA ARG A 90 5.24 -19.31 -6.35
C ARG A 90 4.64 -20.27 -7.38
N ARG A 91 3.33 -20.51 -7.31
CA ARG A 91 2.62 -21.38 -8.27
C ARG A 91 2.52 -20.76 -9.67
N ARG A 92 2.28 -19.45 -9.73
CA ARG A 92 2.00 -18.77 -11.00
C ARG A 92 3.27 -18.33 -11.72
N ILE A 93 4.33 -17.95 -11.01
CA ILE A 93 5.53 -17.39 -11.64
C ILE A 93 6.19 -18.38 -12.61
N ALA A 94 6.27 -19.66 -12.25
CA ALA A 94 6.76 -20.70 -13.14
C ALA A 94 5.89 -20.85 -14.42
N THR A 95 4.57 -20.70 -14.28
CA THR A 95 3.65 -20.75 -15.43
C THR A 95 3.80 -19.53 -16.32
N ILE A 96 3.97 -18.34 -15.74
CA ILE A 96 4.18 -17.08 -16.46
C ILE A 96 5.48 -17.15 -17.26
N ILE A 97 6.56 -17.63 -16.63
CA ILE A 97 7.87 -17.83 -17.25
C ILE A 97 7.76 -18.83 -18.42
N ARG A 98 7.13 -19.99 -18.20
CA ARG A 98 7.08 -21.07 -19.20
C ARG A 98 6.25 -20.73 -20.45
N ARG A 99 5.29 -19.81 -20.36
CA ARG A 99 4.36 -19.52 -21.47
C ARG A 99 4.94 -18.62 -22.57
N ARG A 100 6.20 -18.19 -22.48
CA ARG A 100 6.75 -17.13 -23.35
C ARG A 100 7.93 -17.58 -24.21
N GLU A 101 7.64 -18.28 -25.30
CA GLU A 101 8.49 -18.29 -26.49
C GLU A 101 8.06 -17.15 -27.41
N THR A 102 8.51 -15.93 -27.12
CA THR A 102 8.03 -14.73 -27.81
C THR A 102 8.89 -14.32 -29.01
N GLY A 103 9.88 -15.12 -29.41
CA GLY A 103 10.80 -14.79 -30.51
C GLY A 103 11.52 -13.44 -30.35
N CYS A 104 11.46 -12.81 -29.18
CA CYS A 104 12.01 -11.50 -28.87
C CYS A 104 13.09 -11.61 -27.79
N TRP A 105 13.92 -10.56 -27.69
CA TRP A 105 14.85 -10.41 -26.57
C TRP A 105 14.08 -10.00 -25.33
N LEU A 106 14.01 -10.88 -24.35
CA LEU A 106 13.24 -10.66 -23.12
C LEU A 106 14.07 -11.12 -21.93
N TYR A 107 14.25 -10.21 -20.98
CA TYR A 107 14.69 -10.53 -19.63
C TYR A 107 13.54 -10.19 -18.69
N LEU A 108 13.04 -11.20 -17.98
CA LEU A 108 11.98 -11.06 -17.00
C LEU A 108 12.59 -11.35 -15.64
N ALA A 109 12.40 -10.46 -14.68
CA ALA A 109 12.74 -10.70 -13.28
C ALA A 109 11.55 -10.31 -12.40
N ALA A 110 11.21 -11.15 -11.44
CA ALA A 110 10.07 -10.95 -10.57
C ALA A 110 10.45 -11.31 -9.14
N LEU A 111 10.05 -10.46 -8.20
CA LEU A 111 10.25 -10.68 -6.77
C LEU A 111 8.92 -10.54 -6.03
N HIS A 112 8.69 -11.44 -5.07
CA HIS A 112 7.62 -11.25 -4.10
C HIS A 112 8.21 -10.58 -2.84
N PRO A 113 7.75 -9.38 -2.43
CA PRO A 113 8.36 -8.61 -1.34
C PRO A 113 8.49 -9.36 -0.01
N ASN A 114 7.53 -10.24 0.27
CA ASN A 114 7.49 -11.03 1.51
C ASN A 114 8.05 -12.45 1.34
N SER A 115 8.63 -12.79 0.19
CA SER A 115 9.32 -14.08 0.04
C SER A 115 10.74 -13.97 0.59
N HIS A 116 11.18 -14.99 1.31
CA HIS A 116 12.57 -15.16 1.71
C HIS A 116 13.45 -15.69 0.57
N GLU A 117 12.86 -15.98 -0.58
CA GLU A 117 13.56 -16.48 -1.76
C GLU A 117 14.09 -15.30 -2.60
N ASN A 118 15.17 -15.57 -3.34
CA ASN A 118 15.68 -14.66 -4.35
C ASN A 118 14.64 -14.42 -5.46
N PHE A 119 14.82 -13.37 -6.25
CA PHE A 119 13.94 -13.09 -7.39
C PHE A 119 14.00 -14.24 -8.40
N SER A 120 12.85 -14.58 -8.97
CA SER A 120 12.76 -15.50 -10.09
C SER A 120 13.08 -14.73 -11.37
N HIS A 121 13.91 -15.30 -12.24
CA HIS A 121 14.22 -14.69 -13.53
C HIS A 121 14.03 -15.67 -14.69
N TYR A 122 13.84 -15.10 -15.87
CA TYR A 122 13.77 -15.81 -17.13
C TYR A 122 14.45 -14.97 -18.21
N THR A 123 15.33 -15.61 -18.94
CA THR A 123 15.99 -15.05 -20.12
C THR A 123 15.45 -15.77 -21.34
N SER A 124 15.00 -15.04 -22.35
CA SER A 124 14.51 -15.69 -23.57
C SER A 124 15.64 -16.38 -24.32
N GLN A 125 15.34 -17.51 -24.97
CA GLN A 125 16.31 -18.26 -25.76
C GLN A 125 16.99 -17.40 -26.84
N ARG A 126 16.25 -16.45 -27.44
CA ARG A 126 16.81 -15.52 -28.43
C ARG A 126 17.86 -14.59 -27.81
N LEU A 127 17.64 -14.12 -26.57
CA LEU A 127 18.60 -13.31 -25.85
C LEU A 127 19.81 -14.13 -25.40
N GLU A 128 19.60 -15.40 -25.02
CA GLU A 128 20.70 -16.32 -24.68
C GLU A 128 21.57 -16.71 -25.90
N ALA A 129 20.95 -16.88 -27.07
CA ALA A 129 21.65 -17.20 -28.31
C ALA A 129 22.61 -16.09 -28.74
N GLU A 130 22.32 -14.85 -28.34
CA GLU A 130 23.11 -13.65 -28.64
C GLU A 130 24.16 -13.34 -27.57
N ARG A 131 24.68 -14.41 -26.97
CA ARG A 131 25.65 -14.48 -25.85
C ARG A 131 26.93 -13.64 -26.00
N THR A 132 27.11 -12.95 -27.12
CA THR A 132 28.10 -11.88 -27.33
C THR A 132 27.82 -10.62 -26.51
N LEU A 133 26.62 -10.48 -25.95
CA LEU A 133 26.31 -9.40 -25.00
C LEU A 133 26.97 -9.72 -23.63
N THR A 134 28.14 -9.13 -23.37
CA THR A 134 28.77 -9.03 -22.04
C THR A 134 27.80 -8.50 -20.97
N SER A 135 26.69 -7.88 -21.39
CA SER A 135 25.71 -7.21 -20.54
C SER A 135 24.67 -8.10 -19.87
N LEU A 136 24.58 -9.42 -20.14
CA LEU A 136 23.54 -10.23 -19.48
C LEU A 136 23.84 -10.42 -17.99
N ASP A 137 25.10 -10.70 -17.66
CA ASP A 137 25.55 -10.81 -16.27
C ASP A 137 25.43 -9.45 -15.57
N ASP A 138 25.78 -8.35 -16.25
CA ASP A 138 25.57 -7.00 -15.74
C ASP A 138 24.09 -6.69 -15.47
N LEU A 139 23.20 -7.11 -16.38
CA LEU A 139 21.75 -6.95 -16.21
C LEU A 139 21.24 -7.77 -15.03
N HIS A 140 21.76 -8.99 -14.86
CA HIS A 140 21.42 -9.85 -13.74
C HIS A 140 21.90 -9.24 -12.41
N MET A 141 23.14 -8.76 -12.35
CA MET A 141 23.69 -8.07 -11.19
C MET A 141 22.91 -6.80 -10.87
N ALA A 142 22.59 -5.98 -11.87
CA ALA A 142 21.77 -4.78 -11.69
C ALA A 142 20.38 -5.11 -11.13
N ALA A 143 19.74 -6.18 -11.62
CA ALA A 143 18.48 -6.67 -11.10
C ALA A 143 18.62 -7.11 -9.63
N THR A 144 19.68 -7.86 -9.29
CA THR A 144 19.96 -8.28 -7.91
C THR A 144 20.08 -7.09 -6.98
N VAL A 145 20.93 -6.11 -7.30
CA VAL A 145 21.13 -4.90 -6.49
C VAL A 145 19.81 -4.13 -6.32
N MET A 146 19.03 -3.98 -7.40
CA MET A 146 17.74 -3.31 -7.37
C MET A 146 16.76 -4.02 -6.42
N PHE A 147 16.60 -5.34 -6.54
CA PHE A 147 15.67 -6.10 -5.71
C PHE A 147 16.09 -6.15 -4.25
N GLU A 148 17.38 -6.29 -3.95
CA GLU A 148 17.90 -6.21 -2.58
C GLU A 148 17.66 -4.84 -1.94
N THR A 149 17.87 -3.78 -2.71
CA THR A 149 17.63 -2.39 -2.27
C THR A 149 16.15 -2.18 -1.99
N LEU A 150 15.27 -2.65 -2.88
CA LEU A 150 13.82 -2.58 -2.70
C LEU A 150 13.35 -3.37 -1.46
N GLN A 151 13.86 -4.59 -1.26
CA GLN A 151 13.53 -5.37 -0.06
C GLN A 151 14.00 -4.69 1.21
N ARG A 152 15.23 -4.16 1.23
CA ARG A 152 15.77 -3.46 2.39
C ARG A 152 14.94 -2.23 2.72
N SER A 153 14.67 -1.39 1.73
CA SER A 153 13.81 -0.20 1.87
C SER A 153 12.42 -0.57 2.38
N GLY A 154 11.81 -1.64 1.85
CA GLY A 154 10.52 -2.13 2.33
C GLY A 154 10.54 -2.57 3.80
N ARG A 155 11.59 -3.29 4.23
CA ARG A 155 11.76 -3.72 5.63
C ARG A 155 11.98 -2.53 6.56
N GLU A 156 12.80 -1.57 6.16
CA GLU A 156 13.01 -0.34 6.93
C GLU A 156 11.71 0.46 7.08
N GLY A 157 10.92 0.57 6.02
CA GLY A 157 9.59 1.20 6.07
C GLY A 157 8.65 0.48 7.04
N ALA A 158 8.59 -0.85 6.98
CA ALA A 158 7.76 -1.66 7.89
C ALA A 158 8.21 -1.52 9.35
N GLN A 159 9.51 -1.48 9.63
CA GLN A 159 10.05 -1.27 10.98
C GLN A 159 9.73 0.12 11.52
N LYS A 160 9.86 1.17 10.69
CA LYS A 160 9.46 2.53 11.06
C LYS A 160 7.97 2.58 11.40
N LEU A 161 7.13 1.96 10.58
CA LEU A 161 5.68 1.91 10.82
C LEU A 161 5.36 1.16 12.12
N ALA A 162 6.01 0.02 12.38
CA ALA A 162 5.85 -0.73 13.62
C ALA A 162 6.26 0.08 14.86
N ALA A 163 7.39 0.81 14.79
CA ALA A 163 7.83 1.69 15.86
C ALA A 163 6.84 2.85 16.10
N THR A 164 6.30 3.46 15.03
CA THR A 164 5.28 4.50 15.16
C THR A 164 4.01 3.96 15.79
N LEU A 165 3.54 2.76 15.39
CA LEU A 165 2.36 2.13 15.98
C LEU A 165 2.56 1.89 17.49
N HIS A 166 3.67 1.29 17.87
CA HIS A 166 4.00 1.06 19.28
C HIS A 166 4.03 2.36 20.09
N ASN A 167 4.64 3.42 19.54
CA ASN A 167 4.67 4.73 20.21
C ASN A 167 3.26 5.33 20.34
N THR A 168 2.44 5.24 19.29
CA THR A 168 1.06 5.73 19.34
C THR A 168 0.21 4.96 20.34
N GLU A 169 0.35 3.63 20.41
CA GLU A 169 -0.33 2.79 21.39
C GLU A 169 0.09 3.14 22.82
N ALA A 170 1.39 3.37 23.06
CA ALA A 170 1.88 3.80 24.36
C ALA A 170 1.33 5.18 24.76
N THR A 171 1.28 6.14 23.82
CA THR A 171 0.68 7.45 24.09
C THR A 171 -0.81 7.34 24.36
N LEU A 172 -1.55 6.53 23.59
CA LEU A 172 -2.98 6.32 23.77
C LEU A 172 -3.26 5.72 25.15
N LYS A 173 -2.50 4.69 25.54
CA LYS A 173 -2.63 4.08 26.86
C LYS A 173 -2.38 5.09 27.99
N LYS A 174 -1.32 5.90 27.88
CA LYS A 174 -1.05 6.95 28.85
C LYS A 174 -2.18 7.99 28.91
N THR A 175 -2.65 8.47 27.76
CA THR A 175 -3.77 9.42 27.74
C THR A 175 -5.07 8.83 28.27
N GLN A 176 -5.25 7.51 28.15
CA GLN A 176 -6.40 6.81 28.71
C GLN A 176 -6.30 6.76 30.25
N GLU A 177 -5.12 6.43 30.78
CA GLU A 177 -4.84 6.44 32.23
C GLU A 177 -5.04 7.85 32.81
N ASP A 178 -4.47 8.89 32.18
CA ASP A 178 -4.63 10.29 32.60
C ASP A 178 -6.12 10.73 32.57
N ASN A 179 -6.89 10.30 31.55
CA ASN A 179 -8.32 10.59 31.48
C ASN A 179 -9.11 9.90 32.59
N ASP A 180 -8.77 8.66 32.94
CA ASP A 180 -9.45 7.93 33.99
C ASP A 180 -9.17 8.54 35.37
N GLU A 181 -7.95 9.02 35.62
CA GLU A 181 -7.62 9.80 36.82
C GLU A 181 -8.43 11.11 36.91
N LEU A 182 -8.50 11.86 35.81
CA LEU A 182 -9.30 13.10 35.76
C LEU A 182 -10.79 12.84 36.00
N ARG A 183 -11.32 11.69 35.56
CA ARG A 183 -12.71 11.32 35.80
C ARG A 183 -12.98 11.04 37.28
N VAL A 184 -12.05 10.38 37.97
CA VAL A 184 -12.14 10.13 39.41
C VAL A 184 -12.08 11.44 40.20
N GLU A 185 -11.14 12.34 39.85
CA GLU A 185 -11.01 13.61 40.56
C GLU A 185 -12.21 14.53 40.30
N ARG A 186 -12.74 14.57 39.07
CA ARG A 186 -14.00 15.27 38.77
C ARG A 186 -15.14 14.74 39.65
N ASP A 187 -15.31 13.43 39.74
CA ASP A 187 -16.40 12.83 40.54
C ASP A 187 -16.26 13.18 42.03
N ARG A 188 -15.03 13.22 42.55
CA ARG A 188 -14.74 13.69 43.91
C ARG A 188 -15.15 15.15 44.11
N LEU A 189 -14.72 16.04 43.23
CA LEU A 189 -15.03 17.47 43.33
C LEU A 189 -16.54 17.74 43.21
N GLU A 190 -17.25 16.98 42.38
CA GLU A 190 -18.72 17.05 42.29
C GLU A 190 -19.39 16.67 43.61
N MET A 191 -18.88 15.65 44.31
CA MET A 191 -19.41 15.25 45.62
C MET A 191 -19.17 16.33 46.69
N GLU A 192 -17.97 16.92 46.72
CA GLU A 192 -17.66 18.03 47.64
C GLU A 192 -18.53 19.27 47.35
N ALA A 193 -18.76 19.58 46.07
CA ALA A 193 -19.63 20.69 45.66
C ALA A 193 -21.08 20.48 46.14
N ARG A 194 -21.63 19.28 45.95
CA ARG A 194 -22.97 18.93 46.43
C ARG A 194 -23.11 19.06 47.95
N GLN A 195 -22.11 18.64 48.70
CA GLN A 195 -22.10 18.79 50.16
C GLN A 195 -22.11 20.27 50.58
N LYS A 196 -21.30 21.10 49.92
CA LYS A 196 -21.26 22.55 50.18
C LYS A 196 -22.59 23.22 49.85
N ASP A 197 -23.21 22.88 48.72
CA ASP A 197 -24.53 23.40 48.34
C ASP A 197 -25.62 23.04 49.35
N GLU A 198 -25.59 21.83 49.89
CA GLU A 198 -26.53 21.40 50.92
C GLU A 198 -26.37 22.21 52.22
N LEU A 199 -25.12 22.44 52.65
CA LEU A 199 -24.83 23.27 53.83
C LEU A 199 -25.30 24.72 53.63
N ILE A 200 -25.07 25.30 52.45
CA ILE A 200 -25.54 26.65 52.11
C ILE A 200 -27.07 26.73 52.21
N LYS A 201 -27.79 25.77 51.62
CA LYS A 201 -29.26 25.71 51.71
C LYS A 201 -29.74 25.63 53.16
N ARG A 202 -29.09 24.82 54.00
CA ARG A 202 -29.42 24.71 55.43
C ARG A 202 -29.19 26.04 56.15
N LEU A 203 -28.07 26.72 55.91
CA LEU A 203 -27.78 28.02 56.51
C LEU A 203 -28.80 29.09 56.09
N GLN A 204 -29.15 29.15 54.81
CA GLN A 204 -30.19 30.05 54.30
C GLN A 204 -31.55 29.78 54.95
N SER A 205 -31.91 28.50 55.13
CA SER A 205 -33.17 28.14 55.80
C SER A 205 -33.21 28.59 57.26
N LEU A 206 -32.09 28.48 57.99
CA LEU A 206 -31.99 28.95 59.36
C LEU A 206 -32.09 30.47 59.43
N GLN A 207 -31.41 31.18 58.53
CA GLN A 207 -31.49 32.65 58.47
C GLN A 207 -32.90 33.15 58.18
N ALA A 208 -33.64 32.46 57.31
CA ALA A 208 -35.04 32.78 57.00
C ALA A 208 -36.01 32.53 58.18
N MET A 209 -35.63 31.73 59.18
CA MET A 209 -36.43 31.51 60.38
C MET A 209 -36.17 32.55 61.47
N THR A 210 -35.03 33.25 61.43
CA THR A 210 -34.64 34.27 62.43
C THR A 210 -35.09 35.69 62.06
N THR A 211 -35.51 35.92 60.81
CA THR A 211 -36.11 37.16 60.30
C THR A 211 -37.62 37.07 60.26
#